data_AF-A0A939VT09-F1
#
_entry.id   AF-A0A939VT09-F1
#
_cell.length_a   1.000
_cell.length_b   1.000
_cell.length_c   1.000
_cell.angle_alpha   90.00
_cell.angle_beta   90.00
_cell.angle_gamma   90.00
#
_symmetry.space_group_name_H-M   'P 1'
#
loop_
_entity.id
_entity.type
_entity.pdbx_description
1 polymer ?
#
loop_
_entity_poly.entity_id
_entity_poly.type
_entity_poly.pdbx_seq_one_letter_code
_entity_poly.pdbx_strand_id
1 'polypeptide(L)'
;MTLLDGEILWHLFWILPLMTVLFYLGCRKRNALLRKFLGKHAEDPAYVNSSKSLRLWRGMLFTGTVILLLAAAARPSWGVSILPYSGQGRDLMVVFDVSKSMLSQDVRPSRLEHAKWLIRQLCTRNPGDRFGLIAFAGHAFLECPLTIDKTSFLQSVDELSVDSIPVGGTNIQQALSEAIRGFRAAETPHRAVILITDGDELTGDSSKALNEIVKLKIPLFILGIGDPSQPAIVQLPDGKGGIQTLKDSSGNVVSVPLNEKMLAGLARQTGGIYVRSTTTHPGIDQIEARIKKLEKHDIDSGKQTRPIERPLYPLLGAFLLFCFWLMLGERNRTPRRSLAKILLLCGLTGLATGSGAQEKTPPPQTGSSSPVPETKKESAPDQQLSPVELYNSALKAQTQEKNPEKAVQLYEQAIAAMHSAPEVRSRSSQNLGVMNHQKARVLLQQALQTVQAQQLDPALQQTEGALKQLASTEEIYKDALR
;
A
#
# COMPACT_ATOMS: atom_id res chain seq x y z
N MET A 1 20.45 -0.66 -4.66
CA MET A 1 20.24 -1.88 -5.46
C MET A 1 19.55 -2.87 -4.56
N THR A 2 18.33 -3.26 -4.89
CA THR A 2 17.50 -4.18 -4.11
C THR A 2 17.31 -5.46 -4.91
N LEU A 3 17.42 -6.62 -4.27
CA LEU A 3 17.12 -7.92 -4.89
C LEU A 3 15.67 -8.25 -4.56
N LEU A 4 14.83 -8.48 -5.58
CA LEU A 4 13.42 -8.82 -5.34
C LEU A 4 13.30 -10.23 -4.76
N ASP A 5 14.07 -11.17 -5.31
CA ASP A 5 14.05 -12.58 -4.93
C ASP A 5 15.41 -12.97 -4.31
N GLY A 6 15.76 -12.30 -3.20
CA GLY A 6 17.02 -12.53 -2.49
C GLY A 6 17.20 -13.96 -1.99
N GLU A 7 16.10 -14.69 -1.78
CA GLU A 7 16.12 -16.08 -1.31
C GLU A 7 16.85 -17.03 -2.26
N ILE A 8 16.87 -16.72 -3.56
CA ILE A 8 17.54 -17.52 -4.59
C ILE A 8 19.06 -17.57 -4.35
N LEU A 9 19.65 -16.56 -3.70
CA LEU A 9 21.08 -16.54 -3.42
C LEU A 9 21.50 -17.56 -2.36
N TRP A 10 20.60 -18.04 -1.50
CA TRP A 10 20.92 -19.15 -0.58
C TRP A 10 21.31 -20.42 -1.35
N HIS A 11 20.88 -20.55 -2.61
CA HIS A 11 21.25 -21.69 -3.43
C HIS A 11 22.75 -21.73 -3.79
N LEU A 12 23.45 -20.61 -3.65
CA LEU A 12 24.90 -20.55 -3.83
C LEU A 12 25.64 -21.46 -2.83
N PHE A 13 25.10 -21.63 -1.62
CA PHE A 13 25.72 -22.41 -0.56
C PHE A 13 25.90 -23.90 -0.94
N TRP A 14 24.97 -24.47 -1.69
CA TRP A 14 25.06 -25.87 -2.15
C TRP A 14 25.59 -25.99 -3.59
N ILE A 15 25.41 -24.97 -4.43
CA ILE A 15 25.92 -24.98 -5.80
C ILE A 15 27.46 -24.87 -5.85
N LEU A 16 28.07 -24.04 -5.01
CA LEU A 16 29.53 -23.93 -4.94
C LEU A 16 30.24 -25.25 -4.60
N PRO A 17 29.89 -25.96 -3.50
CA PRO A 17 30.52 -27.24 -3.18
C PRO A 17 30.19 -28.32 -4.21
N LEU A 18 28.98 -28.32 -4.79
CA LEU A 18 28.65 -29.23 -5.88
C LEU A 18 29.56 -29.01 -7.09
N MET A 19 29.80 -27.76 -7.49
CA MET A 19 30.67 -27.44 -8.62
C MET A 19 32.14 -27.79 -8.36
N THR A 20 32.65 -27.58 -7.14
CA THR A 20 34.02 -27.99 -6.79
C THR A 20 34.17 -29.51 -6.78
N VAL A 21 33.19 -30.25 -6.25
CA VAL A 21 33.16 -31.72 -6.28
C VAL A 21 33.08 -32.25 -7.71
N LEU A 22 32.20 -31.70 -8.56
CA LEU A 22 32.09 -32.08 -9.97
C LEU A 22 33.40 -31.80 -10.73
N PHE A 23 34.03 -30.65 -10.48
CA PHE A 23 35.32 -30.30 -11.07
C PHE A 23 36.43 -31.28 -10.64
N TYR A 24 36.47 -31.63 -9.34
CA TYR A 24 37.42 -32.61 -8.80
C TYR A 24 37.20 -34.01 -9.37
N LEU A 25 35.96 -34.49 -9.39
CA LEU A 25 35.59 -35.79 -9.97
C LEU A 25 35.89 -35.86 -11.47
N GLY A 26 35.64 -34.77 -12.21
CA GLY A 26 36.00 -34.64 -13.62
C GLY A 26 37.50 -34.75 -13.85
N CYS A 27 38.30 -34.06 -13.02
CA CYS A 27 39.76 -34.17 -13.05
C CYS A 27 40.24 -35.59 -12.71
N ARG A 28 39.66 -36.23 -11.69
CA ARG A 28 40.00 -37.59 -11.27
C ARG A 28 39.66 -38.62 -12.35
N LYS A 29 38.45 -38.59 -12.90
CA LYS A 29 38.02 -39.49 -14.00
C LYS A 29 38.91 -39.33 -15.23
N ARG A 30 39.24 -38.10 -15.62
CA ARG A 30 40.13 -37.87 -16.77
C ARG A 30 41.53 -38.39 -16.49
N ASN A 31 42.11 -38.12 -15.32
CA ASN A 31 43.44 -38.62 -14.99
C ASN A 31 43.46 -40.17 -14.94
N ALA A 32 42.39 -40.81 -14.47
CA ALA A 32 42.25 -42.26 -14.53
C ALA A 32 42.18 -42.79 -15.97
N LEU A 33 41.44 -42.12 -16.86
CA LEU A 33 41.38 -42.47 -18.29
C LEU A 33 42.74 -42.27 -18.97
N LEU A 34 43.39 -41.13 -18.74
CA LEU A 34 44.73 -40.85 -19.29
C LEU A 34 45.74 -41.89 -18.84
N ARG A 35 45.72 -42.31 -17.57
CA ARG A 35 46.56 -43.40 -17.06
C ARG A 35 46.26 -44.75 -17.72
N LYS A 36 44.99 -45.05 -18.02
CA LYS A 36 44.60 -46.27 -18.75
C LYS A 36 45.09 -46.28 -20.20
N PHE A 37 45.07 -45.13 -20.88
CA PHE A 37 45.45 -45.04 -22.31
C PHE A 37 46.95 -44.77 -22.55
N LEU A 38 47.62 -43.99 -21.68
CA LEU A 38 49.02 -43.57 -21.87
C LEU A 38 50.01 -44.22 -20.88
N GLY A 39 49.52 -44.98 -19.89
CA GLY A 39 50.37 -45.63 -18.89
C GLY A 39 51.25 -44.63 -18.12
N LYS A 40 52.57 -44.89 -18.07
CA LYS A 40 53.55 -44.02 -17.38
C LYS A 40 53.72 -42.63 -18.04
N HIS A 41 53.32 -42.47 -19.31
CA HIS A 41 53.40 -41.20 -20.03
C HIS A 41 52.19 -40.28 -19.78
N ALA A 42 51.24 -40.70 -18.93
CA ALA A 42 50.04 -39.93 -18.62
C ALA A 42 50.31 -38.62 -17.83
N GLU A 43 51.49 -38.50 -17.22
CA GLU A 43 51.90 -37.32 -16.46
C GLU A 43 52.90 -36.45 -17.24
N ASP A 44 53.35 -36.93 -18.40
CA ASP A 44 54.39 -36.30 -19.19
C ASP A 44 53.80 -35.16 -20.06
N PRO A 45 54.21 -33.89 -19.85
CA PRO A 45 53.65 -32.73 -20.56
C PRO A 45 53.77 -32.82 -22.08
N ALA A 46 54.78 -33.56 -22.56
CA ALA A 46 55.04 -33.78 -23.99
C ALA A 46 53.92 -34.57 -24.70
N TYR A 47 53.26 -35.49 -23.99
CA TYR A 47 52.24 -36.37 -24.56
C TYR A 47 50.81 -35.83 -24.36
N VAL A 48 50.55 -35.16 -23.24
CA VAL A 48 49.18 -34.78 -22.85
C VAL A 48 48.77 -33.39 -23.33
N ASN A 49 49.71 -32.56 -23.82
CA ASN A 49 49.45 -31.28 -24.52
C ASN A 49 48.37 -30.39 -23.87
N SER A 50 48.20 -30.48 -22.54
CA SER A 50 47.17 -29.76 -21.79
C SER A 50 47.72 -29.14 -20.52
N SER A 51 47.39 -27.87 -20.31
CA SER A 51 47.87 -27.09 -19.17
C SER A 51 46.94 -27.25 -17.97
N LYS A 52 47.52 -27.55 -16.80
CA LYS A 52 46.79 -27.61 -15.52
C LYS A 52 46.21 -26.25 -15.12
N SER A 53 46.94 -25.17 -15.41
CA SER A 53 46.51 -23.79 -15.12
C SER A 53 45.30 -23.37 -15.97
N LEU A 54 45.35 -23.58 -17.29
CA LEU A 54 44.23 -23.28 -18.20
C LEU A 54 42.95 -24.02 -17.82
N ARG A 55 43.08 -25.24 -17.29
CA ARG A 55 41.95 -26.01 -16.77
C ARG A 55 41.36 -25.43 -15.50
N LEU A 56 42.19 -24.97 -14.57
CA LEU A 56 41.71 -24.31 -13.36
C LEU A 56 40.94 -23.03 -13.74
N TRP A 57 41.50 -22.22 -14.64
CA TRP A 57 40.83 -21.05 -15.20
C TRP A 57 39.49 -21.40 -15.87
N ARG A 58 39.44 -22.47 -16.66
CA ARG A 58 38.20 -22.95 -17.28
C ARG A 58 37.16 -23.40 -16.24
N GLY A 59 37.59 -24.02 -15.15
CA GLY A 59 36.71 -24.33 -14.01
C GLY A 59 36.17 -23.07 -13.35
N MET A 60 37.04 -22.09 -13.04
CA MET A 60 36.66 -20.83 -12.41
C MET A 60 35.69 -20.00 -13.27
N LEU A 61 35.91 -19.92 -14.58
CA LEU A 61 35.00 -19.25 -15.54
C LEU A 61 33.62 -19.89 -15.56
N PHE A 62 33.55 -21.23 -15.54
CA PHE A 62 32.28 -21.94 -15.54
C PHE A 62 31.52 -21.70 -14.24
N THR A 63 32.19 -21.80 -13.09
CA THR A 63 31.59 -21.47 -11.79
C THR A 63 31.13 -20.01 -11.76
N GLY A 64 31.94 -19.07 -12.26
CA GLY A 64 31.56 -17.66 -12.38
C GLY A 64 30.31 -17.45 -13.25
N THR A 65 30.17 -18.18 -14.35
CA THR A 65 28.98 -18.15 -15.21
C THR A 65 27.73 -18.56 -14.43
N VAL A 66 27.80 -19.65 -13.67
CA VAL A 66 26.69 -20.15 -12.85
C VAL A 66 26.31 -19.14 -11.75
N ILE A 67 27.29 -18.50 -11.11
CA ILE A 67 27.06 -17.45 -10.11
C ILE A 67 26.32 -16.26 -10.72
N LEU A 68 26.72 -15.81 -11.91
CA LEU A 68 26.07 -14.69 -12.60
C LEU A 68 24.66 -15.04 -13.08
N LEU A 69 24.39 -16.30 -13.45
CA LEU A 69 23.03 -16.76 -13.75
C LEU A 69 22.13 -16.74 -12.52
N LEU A 70 22.63 -17.17 -11.35
CA LEU A 70 21.92 -17.06 -10.08
C LEU A 70 21.66 -15.59 -9.71
N ALA A 71 22.65 -14.72 -9.91
CA ALA A 71 22.48 -13.29 -9.69
C ALA A 71 21.44 -12.66 -10.64
N ALA A 72 21.33 -13.14 -11.88
CA ALA A 72 20.26 -12.73 -12.79
C ALA A 72 18.89 -13.23 -12.34
N ALA A 73 18.81 -14.47 -11.84
CA ALA A 73 17.59 -15.06 -11.29
C ALA A 73 17.10 -14.35 -10.01
N ALA A 74 18.02 -13.81 -9.20
CA ALA A 74 17.69 -12.98 -8.03
C ALA A 74 17.07 -11.60 -8.38
N ARG A 75 16.90 -11.31 -9.67
CA ARG A 75 16.21 -10.11 -10.22
C ARG A 75 16.69 -8.81 -9.58
N PRO A 76 17.92 -8.38 -9.87
CA PRO A 76 18.44 -7.14 -9.33
C PRO A 76 17.63 -5.97 -9.87
N SER A 77 17.26 -5.07 -8.96
CA SER A 77 16.50 -3.86 -9.27
C SER A 77 17.23 -2.61 -8.79
N TRP A 78 17.15 -1.57 -9.60
CA TRP A 78 17.56 -0.22 -9.20
C TRP A 78 16.79 0.82 -10.01
N GLY A 79 16.42 1.90 -9.32
CA GLY A 79 15.47 2.87 -9.84
C GLY A 79 14.03 2.38 -9.69
N VAL A 80 13.10 3.32 -9.82
CA VAL A 80 11.67 3.08 -9.70
C VAL A 80 10.97 3.68 -10.91
N SER A 81 9.99 2.96 -11.45
CA SER A 81 9.08 3.49 -12.46
C SER A 81 7.77 3.85 -11.76
N ILE A 82 7.32 5.08 -11.98
CA ILE A 82 6.03 5.56 -11.53
C ILE A 82 5.07 5.27 -12.66
N LEU A 83 4.36 4.14 -12.58
CA LEU A 83 3.30 3.86 -13.55
C LEU A 83 2.00 4.46 -13.02
N PRO A 84 1.22 5.17 -13.85
CA PRO A 84 -0.15 5.53 -13.49
C PRO A 84 -0.95 4.23 -13.33
N TYR A 85 -1.43 3.96 -12.11
CA TYR A 85 -2.36 2.87 -11.89
C TYR A 85 -3.75 3.34 -12.32
N SER A 86 -4.20 2.91 -13.50
CA SER A 86 -5.59 3.05 -13.94
C SER A 86 -6.37 1.84 -13.40
N GLY A 87 -6.86 1.97 -12.16
CA GLY A 87 -7.79 1.01 -11.60
C GLY A 87 -9.21 1.41 -11.99
N GLN A 88 -9.93 0.57 -12.73
CA GLN A 88 -11.36 0.75 -12.92
C GLN A 88 -12.13 0.11 -11.76
N GLY A 89 -12.91 0.90 -11.04
CA GLY A 89 -13.66 0.43 -9.88
C GLY A 89 -14.92 1.23 -9.59
N ARG A 90 -15.60 0.82 -8.53
CA ARG A 90 -16.78 1.50 -7.97
C ARG A 90 -16.48 1.95 -6.56
N ASP A 91 -17.19 2.96 -6.10
CA ASP A 91 -17.10 3.44 -4.73
C ASP A 91 -18.22 2.83 -3.88
N LEU A 92 -17.86 1.95 -2.95
CA LEU A 92 -18.79 1.24 -2.10
C LEU A 92 -18.64 1.75 -0.66
N MET A 93 -19.62 2.53 -0.20
CA MET A 93 -19.66 2.98 1.20
C MET A 93 -20.43 1.96 2.02
N VAL A 94 -19.74 1.24 2.90
CA VAL A 94 -20.34 0.30 3.83
C VAL A 94 -20.76 1.06 5.08
N VAL A 95 -22.05 1.02 5.39
CA VAL A 95 -22.66 1.61 6.57
C VAL A 95 -23.04 0.46 7.50
N PHE A 96 -22.41 0.41 8.66
CA PHE A 96 -22.35 -0.76 9.52
C PHE A 96 -22.94 -0.47 10.90
N ASP A 97 -23.96 -1.25 11.26
CA ASP A 97 -24.62 -1.14 12.56
C ASP A 97 -23.75 -1.77 13.66
N VAL A 98 -23.42 -0.99 14.69
CA VAL A 98 -22.70 -1.42 15.89
C VAL A 98 -23.58 -1.31 17.15
N SER A 99 -24.90 -1.24 17.00
CA SER A 99 -25.82 -1.23 18.13
C SER A 99 -25.78 -2.55 18.90
N LYS A 100 -26.24 -2.52 20.16
CA LYS A 100 -26.20 -3.69 21.06
C LYS A 100 -26.99 -4.89 20.53
N SER A 101 -28.02 -4.68 19.70
CA SER A 101 -28.79 -5.78 19.09
C SER A 101 -27.92 -6.67 18.19
N MET A 102 -26.84 -6.13 17.63
CA MET A 102 -25.89 -6.88 16.80
C MET A 102 -25.07 -7.93 17.58
N LEU A 103 -25.09 -7.91 18.92
CA LEU A 103 -24.51 -9.00 19.74
C LEU A 103 -25.40 -10.26 19.80
N SER A 104 -26.62 -10.19 19.28
CA SER A 104 -27.54 -11.33 19.24
C SER A 104 -26.94 -12.52 18.46
N GLN A 105 -27.27 -13.74 18.91
CA GLN A 105 -26.72 -14.99 18.37
C GLN A 105 -27.75 -15.83 17.60
N ASP A 106 -28.86 -15.24 17.17
CA ASP A 106 -29.80 -15.86 16.23
C ASP A 106 -29.14 -16.18 14.88
N VAL A 107 -28.15 -15.38 14.50
CA VAL A 107 -27.19 -15.68 13.43
C VAL A 107 -25.84 -15.97 14.05
N ARG A 108 -25.29 -17.16 13.81
CA ARG A 108 -24.00 -17.57 14.40
C ARG A 108 -22.81 -16.93 13.67
N PRO A 109 -21.73 -16.58 14.40
CA PRO A 109 -21.59 -16.64 15.86
C PRO A 109 -22.29 -15.49 16.61
N SER A 110 -22.36 -14.31 16.00
CA SER A 110 -23.27 -13.21 16.35
C SER A 110 -23.63 -12.44 15.08
N ARG A 111 -24.67 -11.61 15.11
CA ARG A 111 -25.03 -10.75 13.95
C ARG A 111 -23.85 -9.86 13.53
N LEU A 112 -23.13 -9.27 14.50
CA LEU A 112 -21.95 -8.44 14.28
C LEU A 112 -20.83 -9.21 13.55
N GLU A 113 -20.48 -10.39 14.04
CA GLU A 113 -19.38 -11.17 13.46
C GLU A 113 -19.77 -11.75 12.08
N HIS A 114 -21.04 -12.11 11.90
CA HIS A 114 -21.57 -12.47 10.59
C HIS A 114 -21.51 -11.31 9.60
N ALA A 115 -21.83 -10.08 10.05
CA ALA A 115 -21.71 -8.86 9.27
C ALA A 115 -20.27 -8.60 8.81
N LYS A 116 -19.30 -8.70 9.72
CA LYS A 116 -17.86 -8.57 9.40
C LYS A 116 -17.44 -9.61 8.36
N TRP A 117 -17.88 -10.86 8.52
CA TRP A 117 -17.61 -11.92 7.56
C TRP A 117 -18.20 -11.61 6.17
N LEU A 118 -19.44 -11.12 6.08
CA LEU A 118 -20.07 -10.71 4.81
C LEU A 118 -19.24 -9.64 4.08
N ILE A 119 -18.75 -8.64 4.82
CA ILE A 119 -17.92 -7.57 4.25
C ILE A 119 -16.61 -8.12 3.71
N ARG A 120 -15.93 -9.02 4.44
CA ARG A 120 -14.74 -9.69 3.93
C ARG A 120 -15.02 -10.40 2.61
N GLN A 121 -16.12 -11.14 2.52
CA GLN A 121 -16.50 -11.84 1.29
C GLN A 121 -16.79 -10.88 0.13
N LEU A 122 -17.48 -9.77 0.39
CA LEU A 122 -17.71 -8.71 -0.61
C LEU A 122 -16.37 -8.11 -1.09
N CYS A 123 -15.45 -7.81 -0.18
CA CYS A 123 -14.13 -7.31 -0.54
C CYS A 123 -13.34 -8.33 -1.38
N THR A 124 -13.38 -9.62 -1.06
CA THR A 124 -12.69 -10.66 -1.85
C THR A 124 -13.25 -10.76 -3.27
N ARG A 125 -14.56 -10.66 -3.45
CA ARG A 125 -15.23 -10.79 -4.76
C ARG A 125 -15.10 -9.56 -5.65
N ASN A 126 -14.75 -8.41 -5.07
CA ASN A 126 -14.69 -7.13 -5.77
C ASN A 126 -13.26 -6.53 -5.74
N PRO A 127 -12.24 -7.14 -6.39
CA PRO A 127 -10.83 -6.78 -6.31
C PRO A 127 -10.52 -5.30 -6.60
N GLY A 128 -11.19 -4.69 -7.58
CA GLY A 128 -10.89 -3.34 -8.07
C GLY A 128 -11.74 -2.20 -7.50
N ASP A 129 -12.66 -2.49 -6.57
CA ASP A 129 -13.54 -1.45 -6.01
C ASP A 129 -12.90 -0.77 -4.79
N ARG A 130 -13.22 0.51 -4.58
CA ARG A 130 -12.88 1.23 -3.34
C ARG A 130 -13.95 0.99 -2.30
N PHE A 131 -13.52 0.77 -1.07
CA PHE A 131 -14.40 0.55 0.07
C PHE A 131 -14.20 1.66 1.10
N GLY A 132 -15.30 2.17 1.64
CA GLY A 132 -15.32 3.06 2.80
C GLY A 132 -16.18 2.44 3.90
N LEU A 133 -15.91 2.78 5.15
CA LEU A 133 -16.59 2.24 6.32
C LEU A 133 -17.14 3.37 7.20
N ILE A 134 -18.43 3.30 7.48
CA ILE A 134 -19.12 4.14 8.45
C ILE A 134 -19.70 3.20 9.50
N ALA A 135 -19.35 3.42 10.76
CA ALA A 135 -20.01 2.76 11.88
C ALA A 135 -21.16 3.63 12.37
N PHE A 136 -22.28 3.02 12.76
CA PHE A 136 -23.40 3.76 13.36
C PHE A 136 -24.13 2.98 14.46
N ALA A 137 -24.66 3.74 15.41
CA ALA A 137 -25.62 3.32 16.44
C ALA A 137 -26.56 4.52 16.68
N GLY A 138 -26.54 5.15 17.86
CA GLY A 138 -27.27 6.41 18.09
C GLY A 138 -26.68 7.62 17.34
N HIS A 139 -25.38 7.55 17.03
CA HIS A 139 -24.67 8.45 16.13
C HIS A 139 -23.96 7.67 15.03
N ALA A 140 -23.47 8.36 13.99
CA ALA A 140 -22.69 7.77 12.91
C ALA A 140 -21.38 8.52 12.69
N PHE A 141 -20.32 7.77 12.40
CA PHE A 141 -18.97 8.32 12.16
C PHE A 141 -18.28 7.56 11.01
N LEU A 142 -17.44 8.29 10.26
CA LEU A 142 -16.60 7.71 9.20
C LEU A 142 -15.35 7.07 9.83
N GLU A 143 -15.31 5.74 9.86
CA GLU A 143 -14.19 4.95 10.41
C GLU A 143 -13.06 4.81 9.39
N CYS A 144 -13.41 4.55 8.14
CA CYS A 144 -12.46 4.38 7.05
C CYS A 144 -12.93 5.17 5.83
N PRO A 145 -12.18 6.19 5.37
CA PRO A 145 -12.43 6.83 4.09
C PRO A 145 -12.36 5.85 2.92
N LEU A 146 -12.94 6.22 1.77
CA LEU A 146 -12.88 5.40 0.55
C LEU A 146 -11.43 5.11 0.15
N THR A 147 -11.05 3.84 0.19
CA THR A 147 -9.69 3.38 -0.14
C THR A 147 -9.70 2.15 -1.03
N ILE A 148 -8.66 2.00 -1.83
CA ILE A 148 -8.38 0.76 -2.57
C ILE A 148 -7.58 -0.24 -1.73
N ASP A 149 -6.95 0.22 -0.64
CA ASP A 149 -6.22 -0.65 0.28
C ASP A 149 -7.19 -1.41 1.18
N LYS A 150 -7.47 -2.64 0.77
CA LYS A 150 -8.34 -3.56 1.49
C LYS A 150 -7.77 -4.02 2.81
N THR A 151 -6.45 -3.98 2.96
CA THR A 151 -5.81 -4.42 4.20
C THR A 151 -6.18 -3.45 5.33
N SER A 152 -6.02 -2.15 5.08
CA SER A 152 -6.44 -1.11 6.02
C SER A 152 -7.95 -1.11 6.25
N PHE A 153 -8.75 -1.22 5.18
CA PHE A 153 -10.20 -1.27 5.32
C PHE A 153 -10.66 -2.48 6.17
N LEU A 154 -10.13 -3.67 5.91
CA LEU A 154 -10.47 -4.87 6.67
C LEU A 154 -9.98 -4.81 8.12
N GLN A 155 -8.85 -4.15 8.38
CA GLN A 155 -8.40 -3.91 9.75
C GLN A 155 -9.42 -3.02 10.50
N SER A 156 -9.91 -1.94 9.87
CA SER A 156 -10.96 -1.09 10.46
C SER A 156 -12.25 -1.87 10.73
N VAL A 157 -12.65 -2.78 9.82
CA VAL A 157 -13.81 -3.66 10.03
C VAL A 157 -13.60 -4.59 11.24
N ASP A 158 -12.39 -5.07 11.45
CA ASP A 158 -12.07 -6.00 12.54
C ASP A 158 -12.10 -5.33 13.91
N GLU A 159 -11.68 -4.07 13.97
CA GLU A 159 -11.69 -3.22 15.16
C GLU A 159 -13.11 -2.79 15.59
N LEU A 160 -14.13 -2.92 14.72
CA LEU A 160 -15.51 -2.60 15.07
C LEU A 160 -16.04 -3.46 16.21
N SER A 161 -16.64 -2.80 17.19
CA SER A 161 -17.32 -3.41 18.34
C SER A 161 -18.55 -2.61 18.72
N VAL A 162 -19.42 -3.16 19.56
CA VAL A 162 -20.58 -2.39 20.04
C VAL A 162 -20.21 -1.22 20.95
N ASP A 163 -18.97 -1.22 21.46
CA ASP A 163 -18.43 -0.14 22.29
C ASP A 163 -17.74 0.94 21.43
N SER A 164 -17.62 0.75 20.11
CA SER A 164 -17.04 1.73 19.20
C SER A 164 -17.84 3.04 19.19
N ILE A 165 -19.15 2.99 19.44
CA ILE A 165 -20.02 4.17 19.53
C ILE A 165 -20.65 4.24 20.93
N PRO A 166 -20.28 5.23 21.76
CA PRO A 166 -20.77 5.33 23.13
C PRO A 166 -22.28 5.55 23.24
N VAL A 167 -22.86 6.25 22.26
CA VAL A 167 -24.28 6.57 22.23
C VAL A 167 -25.04 5.41 21.58
N GLY A 168 -25.74 4.64 22.42
CA GLY A 168 -26.61 3.55 21.98
C GLY A 168 -27.84 4.04 21.20
N GLY A 169 -28.51 3.10 20.54
CA GLY A 169 -29.65 3.36 19.65
C GLY A 169 -29.32 3.01 18.21
N THR A 170 -30.23 3.36 17.30
CA THR A 170 -30.11 3.06 15.86
C THR A 170 -30.65 4.26 15.08
N ASN A 171 -29.75 5.08 14.52
CA ASN A 171 -30.05 6.31 13.79
C ASN A 171 -29.62 6.20 12.33
N ILE A 172 -30.53 5.67 11.50
CA ILE A 172 -30.27 5.41 10.09
C ILE A 172 -30.15 6.73 9.32
N GLN A 173 -30.95 7.75 9.66
CA GLN A 173 -30.85 9.09 9.06
C GLN A 173 -29.43 9.65 9.13
N GLN A 174 -28.81 9.63 10.31
CA GLN A 174 -27.45 10.16 10.50
C GLN A 174 -26.43 9.32 9.72
N ALA A 175 -26.57 8.00 9.73
CA ALA A 175 -25.69 7.08 9.00
C ALA A 175 -25.72 7.32 7.48
N LEU A 176 -26.91 7.48 6.90
CA LEU A 176 -27.08 7.82 5.48
C LEU A 176 -26.55 9.22 5.15
N SER A 177 -26.74 10.19 6.04
CA SER A 177 -26.22 11.55 5.88
C SER A 177 -24.68 11.57 5.87
N GLU A 178 -24.05 10.80 6.76
CA GLU A 178 -22.59 10.63 6.78
C GLU A 178 -22.09 9.88 5.54
N ALA A 179 -22.85 8.92 5.01
CA ALA A 179 -22.50 8.27 3.73
C ALA A 179 -22.48 9.27 2.57
N ILE A 180 -23.47 10.17 2.49
CA ILE A 180 -23.50 11.25 1.49
C ILE A 180 -22.28 12.17 1.64
N ARG A 181 -21.93 12.54 2.88
CA ARG A 181 -20.74 13.38 3.17
C ARG A 181 -19.45 12.68 2.79
N GLY A 182 -19.31 11.39 3.12
CA GLY A 182 -18.15 10.57 2.76
C GLY A 182 -17.96 10.47 1.25
N PHE A 183 -19.04 10.47 0.46
CA PHE A 183 -18.96 10.57 -0.99
C PHE A 183 -18.65 11.97 -1.50
N ARG A 184 -19.00 13.06 -0.81
CA ARG A 184 -18.68 14.42 -1.29
C ARG A 184 -17.17 14.70 -1.31
N ALA A 185 -16.37 13.94 -0.56
CA ALA A 185 -14.92 13.96 -0.71
C ALA A 185 -14.42 13.32 -2.03
N ALA A 186 -15.28 12.58 -2.75
CA ALA A 186 -15.00 11.89 -3.99
C ALA A 186 -16.08 12.18 -5.06
N GLU A 187 -15.82 13.09 -5.99
CA GLU A 187 -16.78 13.53 -7.03
C GLU A 187 -16.99 12.49 -8.15
N THR A 188 -17.42 11.28 -7.82
CA THR A 188 -17.56 10.17 -8.77
C THR A 188 -19.05 9.77 -8.94
N PRO A 189 -19.53 9.56 -10.18
CA PRO A 189 -20.92 9.16 -10.42
C PRO A 189 -21.22 7.69 -10.09
N HIS A 190 -20.20 6.85 -9.89
CA HIS A 190 -20.33 5.39 -9.83
C HIS A 190 -20.12 4.86 -8.41
N ARG A 191 -21.12 5.15 -7.57
CA ARG A 191 -21.10 4.89 -6.13
C ARG A 191 -22.34 4.15 -5.66
N ALA A 192 -22.23 3.41 -4.56
CA ALA A 192 -23.35 2.74 -3.91
C ALA A 192 -23.15 2.69 -2.39
N VAL A 193 -24.27 2.75 -1.64
CA VAL A 193 -24.27 2.52 -0.20
C VAL A 193 -24.67 1.08 0.08
N ILE A 194 -23.92 0.41 0.95
CA ILE A 194 -24.25 -0.92 1.48
C ILE A 194 -24.55 -0.75 2.96
N LEU A 195 -25.82 -0.74 3.33
CA LEU A 195 -26.27 -0.68 4.72
C LEU A 195 -26.41 -2.09 5.28
N ILE A 196 -25.78 -2.36 6.41
CA ILE A 196 -25.86 -3.63 7.12
C ILE A 196 -26.41 -3.32 8.52
N THR A 197 -27.61 -3.83 8.80
CA THR A 197 -28.32 -3.56 10.07
C THR A 197 -29.27 -4.70 10.38
N ASP A 198 -29.64 -4.83 11.66
CA ASP A 198 -30.61 -5.80 12.14
C ASP A 198 -31.93 -5.17 12.59
N GLY A 199 -32.03 -3.84 12.57
CA GLY A 199 -32.97 -3.12 13.43
C GLY A 199 -33.87 -2.11 12.73
N ASP A 200 -34.78 -1.59 13.56
CA ASP A 200 -35.65 -0.46 13.27
C ASP A 200 -34.95 0.85 13.63
N GLU A 201 -35.34 1.93 12.98
CA GLU A 201 -34.83 3.25 13.33
C GLU A 201 -35.44 3.70 14.67
N LEU A 202 -34.62 3.76 15.72
CA LEU A 202 -35.05 4.15 17.07
C LEU A 202 -35.07 5.67 17.24
N THR A 203 -34.20 6.36 16.51
CA THR A 203 -34.08 7.82 16.54
C THR A 203 -33.79 8.36 15.14
N GLY A 204 -34.41 9.49 14.80
CA GLY A 204 -34.27 10.12 13.49
C GLY A 204 -35.45 9.86 12.55
N ASP A 205 -35.33 10.37 11.33
CA ASP A 205 -36.26 10.20 10.22
C ASP A 205 -35.47 9.93 8.93
N SER A 206 -35.22 8.64 8.67
CA SER A 206 -34.47 8.15 7.51
C SER A 206 -35.05 8.64 6.19
N SER A 207 -36.35 8.95 6.11
CA SER A 207 -37.01 9.47 4.92
C SER A 207 -36.35 10.75 4.39
N LYS A 208 -35.83 11.60 5.27
CA LYS A 208 -35.15 12.85 4.88
C LYS A 208 -33.83 12.60 4.17
N ALA A 209 -32.97 11.78 4.77
CA ALA A 209 -31.67 11.42 4.17
C ALA A 209 -31.87 10.61 2.88
N LEU A 210 -32.90 9.76 2.85
CA LEU A 210 -33.25 8.97 1.69
C LEU A 210 -33.62 9.84 0.47
N ASN A 211 -34.37 10.93 0.67
CA ASN A 211 -34.69 11.88 -0.39
C ASN A 211 -33.42 12.48 -1.02
N GLU A 212 -32.37 12.71 -0.24
CA GLU A 212 -31.08 13.18 -0.76
C GLU A 212 -30.35 12.09 -1.54
N ILE A 213 -30.33 10.85 -1.04
CA ILE A 213 -29.77 9.69 -1.74
C ILE A 213 -30.44 9.48 -3.11
N VAL A 214 -31.78 9.58 -3.17
CA VAL A 214 -32.57 9.48 -4.40
C VAL A 214 -32.21 10.60 -5.37
N LYS A 215 -32.11 11.85 -4.90
CA LYS A 215 -31.69 13.00 -5.73
C LYS A 215 -30.29 12.81 -6.33
N LEU A 216 -29.37 12.23 -5.55
CA LEU A 216 -28.00 11.93 -5.97
C LEU A 216 -27.88 10.64 -6.79
N LYS A 217 -29.00 9.92 -7.01
CA LYS A 217 -29.08 8.64 -7.73
C LYS A 217 -28.12 7.58 -7.18
N ILE A 218 -27.91 7.57 -5.87
CA ILE A 218 -27.04 6.60 -5.21
C ILE A 218 -27.89 5.36 -4.85
N PRO A 219 -27.64 4.17 -5.41
CA PRO A 219 -28.35 2.97 -5.02
C PRO A 219 -27.99 2.56 -3.58
N LEU A 220 -29.01 2.26 -2.78
CA LEU A 220 -28.87 1.76 -1.40
C LEU A 220 -29.16 0.26 -1.36
N PHE A 221 -28.11 -0.54 -1.16
CA PHE A 221 -28.22 -1.98 -0.94
C PHE A 221 -28.30 -2.23 0.57
N ILE A 222 -29.31 -2.97 1.01
CA ILE A 222 -29.54 -3.21 2.44
C ILE A 222 -29.44 -4.70 2.72
N LEU A 223 -28.55 -5.08 3.64
CA LEU A 223 -28.46 -6.42 4.19
C LEU A 223 -29.06 -6.42 5.59
N GLY A 224 -30.23 -7.04 5.72
CA GLY A 224 -30.88 -7.25 7.01
C GLY A 224 -30.34 -8.50 7.67
N ILE A 225 -29.66 -8.38 8.81
CA ILE A 225 -29.10 -9.54 9.54
C ILE A 225 -30.06 -9.95 10.65
N GLY A 226 -30.46 -11.21 10.64
CA GLY A 226 -31.33 -11.78 11.67
C GLY A 226 -32.48 -12.59 11.09
N ASP A 227 -33.19 -13.26 11.99
CA ASP A 227 -34.41 -13.99 11.65
C ASP A 227 -35.64 -13.26 12.22
N PRO A 228 -36.59 -12.79 11.39
CA PRO A 228 -37.81 -12.15 11.88
C PRO A 228 -38.72 -13.11 12.68
N SER A 229 -38.56 -14.42 12.51
CA SER A 229 -39.38 -15.44 13.18
C SER A 229 -38.85 -15.83 14.56
N GLN A 230 -37.60 -15.49 14.89
CA GLN A 230 -36.98 -15.79 16.19
C GLN A 230 -36.50 -14.50 16.86
N PRO A 231 -37.27 -13.98 17.83
CA PRO A 231 -36.86 -12.82 18.61
C PRO A 231 -35.57 -13.15 19.37
N ALA A 232 -34.46 -12.55 18.97
CA ALA A 232 -33.16 -12.85 19.55
C ALA A 232 -32.98 -12.10 20.87
N ILE A 233 -32.39 -12.79 21.86
CA ILE A 233 -32.06 -12.19 23.16
C ILE A 233 -30.66 -11.58 23.04
N VAL A 234 -30.55 -10.30 23.40
CA VAL A 234 -29.26 -9.62 23.45
C VAL A 234 -28.49 -10.05 24.70
N GLN A 235 -27.31 -10.61 24.50
CA GLN A 235 -26.41 -11.07 25.56
C GLN A 235 -25.19 -10.15 25.61
N LEU A 236 -24.91 -9.56 26.77
CA LEU A 236 -23.72 -8.74 27.00
C LEU A 236 -22.72 -9.48 27.90
N PRO A 237 -21.43 -9.28 27.69
CA PRO A 237 -20.41 -9.69 28.65
C PRO A 237 -20.65 -8.93 29.97
N ASP A 238 -20.92 -9.66 31.05
CA ASP A 238 -20.84 -9.12 32.40
C ASP A 238 -19.34 -9.00 32.71
N GLY A 239 -18.82 -7.80 32.98
CA GLY A 239 -17.39 -7.48 33.09
C GLY A 239 -16.56 -8.31 34.11
N LYS A 240 -17.17 -9.33 34.70
CA LYS A 240 -16.58 -10.40 35.53
C LYS A 240 -16.43 -11.74 34.79
N GLY A 241 -16.60 -11.77 33.47
CA GLY A 241 -16.51 -12.98 32.65
C GLY A 241 -17.81 -13.81 32.56
N GLY A 242 -18.94 -13.22 32.99
CA GLY A 242 -20.27 -13.82 32.85
C GLY A 242 -21.01 -13.31 31.60
N ILE A 243 -22.20 -13.84 31.34
CA ILE A 243 -23.10 -13.33 30.30
C ILE A 243 -24.37 -12.80 30.98
N GLN A 244 -24.71 -11.54 30.73
CA GLN A 244 -25.94 -10.93 31.22
C GLN A 244 -26.87 -10.60 30.05
N THR A 245 -28.14 -10.96 30.18
CA THR A 245 -29.18 -10.57 29.22
C THR A 245 -29.51 -9.09 29.36
N LEU A 246 -29.57 -8.37 28.25
CA LEU A 246 -30.00 -6.97 28.24
C LEU A 246 -31.45 -6.88 28.71
N LYS A 247 -31.69 -6.06 29.73
CA LYS A 247 -33.02 -5.76 30.24
C LYS A 247 -33.38 -4.30 29.98
N ASP A 248 -34.65 -4.05 29.73
CA ASP A 248 -35.19 -2.70 29.63
C ASP A 248 -35.28 -2.02 31.01
N SER A 249 -35.67 -0.74 31.04
CA SER A 249 -35.89 0.02 32.28
C SER A 249 -36.98 -0.57 33.20
N SER A 250 -37.78 -1.50 32.69
CA SER A 250 -38.85 -2.20 33.40
C SER A 250 -38.44 -3.61 33.85
N GLY A 251 -37.20 -4.04 33.57
CA GLY A 251 -36.65 -5.34 33.97
C GLY A 251 -36.99 -6.50 33.01
N ASN A 252 -37.65 -6.24 31.89
CA ASN A 252 -37.99 -7.26 30.89
C ASN A 252 -36.80 -7.51 29.96
N VAL A 253 -36.70 -8.74 29.45
CA VAL A 253 -35.69 -9.09 28.46
C VAL A 253 -35.96 -8.35 27.15
N VAL A 254 -34.96 -7.60 26.68
CA VAL A 254 -35.05 -6.90 25.39
C VAL A 254 -34.97 -7.93 24.26
N SER A 255 -36.02 -7.99 23.45
CA SER A 255 -36.06 -8.81 22.26
C SER A 255 -36.38 -7.96 21.05
N VAL A 256 -35.51 -7.99 20.04
CA VAL A 256 -35.61 -7.11 18.86
C VAL A 256 -35.76 -7.97 17.61
N PRO A 257 -36.95 -8.02 17.00
CA PRO A 257 -37.15 -8.67 15.72
C PRO A 257 -36.57 -7.83 14.57
N LEU A 258 -36.15 -8.48 13.49
CA LEU A 258 -35.72 -7.81 12.26
C LEU A 258 -36.92 -7.14 11.57
N ASN A 259 -36.89 -5.81 11.37
CA ASN A 259 -37.93 -5.09 10.63
C ASN A 259 -37.69 -5.09 9.11
N GLU A 260 -37.99 -6.22 8.46
CA GLU A 260 -37.77 -6.36 7.01
C GLU A 260 -38.61 -5.38 6.16
N LYS A 261 -39.82 -5.03 6.62
CA LYS A 261 -40.75 -4.20 5.83
C LYS A 261 -40.21 -2.79 5.66
N MET A 262 -39.69 -2.21 6.75
CA MET A 262 -39.10 -0.87 6.76
C MET A 262 -37.84 -0.84 5.87
N LEU A 263 -36.91 -1.78 6.09
CA LEU A 263 -35.67 -1.89 5.30
C LEU A 263 -35.94 -2.14 3.81
N ALA A 264 -36.87 -3.03 3.46
CA ALA A 264 -37.25 -3.26 2.07
C ALA A 264 -37.88 -2.02 1.42
N GLY A 265 -38.62 -1.21 2.19
CA GLY A 265 -39.14 0.09 1.77
C GLY A 265 -38.03 1.06 1.37
N LEU A 266 -37.02 1.23 2.24
CA LEU A 266 -35.88 2.12 2.01
C LEU A 266 -35.08 1.72 0.75
N ALA A 267 -34.78 0.43 0.59
CA ALA A 267 -34.03 -0.07 -0.57
C ALA A 267 -34.78 0.16 -1.89
N ARG A 268 -36.11 -0.03 -1.91
CA ARG A 268 -36.92 0.13 -3.13
C ARG A 268 -36.97 1.57 -3.61
N GLN A 269 -37.06 2.54 -2.71
CA GLN A 269 -37.16 3.96 -3.08
C GLN A 269 -35.89 4.49 -3.78
N THR A 270 -34.73 3.90 -3.51
CA THR A 270 -33.42 4.29 -4.09
C THR A 270 -33.05 3.50 -5.34
N GLY A 271 -33.90 2.57 -5.79
CA GLY A 271 -33.57 1.64 -6.88
C GLY A 271 -32.54 0.56 -6.50
N GLY A 272 -32.27 0.41 -5.20
CA GLY A 272 -31.42 -0.64 -4.64
C GLY A 272 -32.18 -1.95 -4.42
N ILE A 273 -31.64 -2.81 -3.54
CA ILE A 273 -32.25 -4.10 -3.18
C ILE A 273 -32.11 -4.34 -1.68
N TYR A 274 -33.08 -5.05 -1.12
CA TYR A 274 -33.01 -5.57 0.24
C TYR A 274 -32.75 -7.08 0.17
N VAL A 275 -31.82 -7.56 0.98
CA VAL A 275 -31.47 -8.97 1.10
C VAL A 275 -31.41 -9.34 2.57
N ARG A 276 -32.17 -10.36 2.97
CA ARG A 276 -32.02 -10.96 4.29
C ARG A 276 -30.79 -11.84 4.32
N SER A 277 -30.00 -11.71 5.38
CA SER A 277 -28.81 -12.50 5.63
C SER A 277 -28.94 -13.32 6.91
N THR A 278 -28.83 -14.64 6.77
CA THR A 278 -28.77 -15.60 7.88
C THR A 278 -27.56 -16.51 7.72
N THR A 279 -27.26 -17.35 8.72
CA THR A 279 -26.15 -18.31 8.64
C THR A 279 -26.32 -19.29 7.48
N THR A 280 -27.56 -19.69 7.15
CA THR A 280 -27.85 -20.64 6.05
C THR A 280 -27.88 -19.94 4.69
N HIS A 281 -28.38 -18.71 4.65
CA HIS A 281 -28.51 -17.93 3.41
C HIS A 281 -27.88 -16.54 3.59
N PRO A 282 -26.56 -16.41 3.34
CA PRO A 282 -25.88 -15.14 3.56
C PRO A 282 -26.28 -14.02 2.59
N GLY A 283 -26.85 -14.35 1.42
CA GLY A 283 -27.37 -13.35 0.47
C GLY A 283 -26.32 -12.59 -0.35
N ILE A 284 -25.03 -12.92 -0.21
CA ILE A 284 -23.92 -12.22 -0.89
C ILE A 284 -24.10 -12.19 -2.41
N ASP A 285 -24.51 -13.30 -3.02
CA ASP A 285 -24.61 -13.42 -4.49
C ASP A 285 -25.60 -12.41 -5.08
N GLN A 286 -26.69 -12.11 -4.37
CA GLN A 286 -27.71 -11.17 -4.82
C GLN A 286 -27.20 -9.72 -4.83
N ILE A 287 -26.48 -9.36 -3.77
CA ILE A 287 -25.84 -8.04 -3.61
C ILE A 287 -24.74 -7.88 -4.65
N GLU A 288 -23.88 -8.89 -4.80
CA GLU A 288 -22.79 -8.87 -5.79
C GLU A 288 -23.34 -8.72 -7.22
N ALA A 289 -24.41 -9.44 -7.56
CA ALA A 289 -25.05 -9.32 -8.87
C ALA A 289 -25.55 -7.89 -9.14
N ARG A 290 -26.03 -7.18 -8.10
CA ARG A 290 -26.47 -5.78 -8.22
C ARG A 290 -25.30 -4.82 -8.30
N ILE A 291 -24.23 -5.04 -7.54
CA ILE A 291 -22.98 -4.27 -7.60
C ILE A 291 -22.32 -4.41 -8.98
N LYS A 292 -22.31 -5.62 -9.58
CA LYS A 292 -21.79 -5.88 -10.93
C LYS A 292 -22.52 -5.13 -12.04
N LYS A 293 -23.80 -4.79 -11.83
CA LYS A 293 -24.59 -3.97 -12.76
C LYS A 293 -24.26 -2.48 -12.67
N LEU A 294 -23.53 -2.05 -11.64
CA LEU A 294 -23.03 -0.68 -11.57
C LEU A 294 -21.87 -0.53 -12.55
N GLU A 295 -21.90 0.56 -13.32
CA GLU A 295 -20.81 0.94 -14.19
C GLU A 295 -19.53 1.18 -13.37
N LYS A 296 -18.38 0.75 -13.91
CA LYS A 296 -17.07 1.04 -13.33
C LYS A 296 -16.57 2.35 -13.91
N HIS A 297 -15.77 3.07 -13.13
CA HIS A 297 -15.09 4.27 -13.59
C HIS A 297 -13.61 4.21 -13.30
N ASP A 298 -12.85 5.02 -14.03
CA ASP A 298 -11.44 5.20 -13.77
C ASP A 298 -11.28 5.88 -12.39
N ILE A 299 -10.76 5.13 -11.43
CA ILE A 299 -10.40 5.67 -10.12
C ILE A 299 -9.17 6.54 -10.35
N ASP A 300 -9.23 7.76 -9.84
CA ASP A 300 -8.17 8.74 -10.03
C ASP A 300 -6.81 8.17 -9.61
N SER A 301 -5.86 8.27 -10.52
CA SER A 301 -4.69 7.39 -10.58
C SER A 301 -3.73 7.61 -9.41
N GLY A 302 -3.65 6.62 -8.52
CA GLY A 302 -2.55 6.54 -7.57
C GLY A 302 -1.23 6.28 -8.31
N LYS A 303 -0.15 6.90 -7.84
CA LYS A 303 1.21 6.60 -8.32
C LYS A 303 1.69 5.31 -7.65
N GLN A 304 1.66 4.20 -8.36
CA GLN A 304 2.28 2.96 -7.87
C GLN A 304 3.76 2.95 -8.26
N THR A 305 4.62 2.87 -7.26
CA THR A 305 6.08 2.79 -7.44
C THR A 305 6.46 1.33 -7.69
N ARG A 306 6.78 0.98 -8.93
CA ARG A 306 7.29 -0.35 -9.27
C ARG A 306 8.82 -0.32 -9.39
N PRO A 307 9.58 -1.16 -8.67
CA PRO A 307 11.02 -1.27 -8.87
C PRO A 307 11.33 -1.68 -10.32
N ILE A 308 12.31 -1.03 -10.96
CA ILE A 308 12.72 -1.40 -12.32
C ILE A 308 13.72 -2.56 -12.22
N GLU A 309 13.29 -3.72 -12.71
CA GLU A 309 14.13 -4.91 -12.79
C GLU A 309 15.14 -4.77 -13.93
N ARG A 310 16.41 -5.11 -13.67
CA ARG A 310 17.48 -5.07 -14.67
C ARG A 310 18.27 -6.38 -14.73
N PRO A 311 17.63 -7.51 -15.08
CA PRO A 311 18.30 -8.81 -15.17
C PRO A 311 19.32 -8.88 -16.32
N LEU A 312 19.27 -7.94 -17.28
CA LEU A 312 20.11 -7.96 -18.47
C LEU A 312 21.61 -7.85 -18.16
N TYR A 313 22.02 -7.07 -17.15
CA TYR A 313 23.44 -6.88 -16.82
C TYR A 313 24.12 -8.16 -16.31
N PRO A 314 23.60 -8.85 -15.27
CA PRO A 314 24.19 -10.13 -14.85
C PRO A 314 24.06 -11.22 -15.93
N LEU A 315 22.96 -11.21 -16.70
CA LEU A 315 22.77 -12.15 -17.81
C LEU A 315 23.82 -11.96 -18.92
N LEU A 316 24.12 -10.71 -19.28
CA LEU A 316 25.16 -10.38 -20.25
C LEU A 316 26.55 -10.80 -19.74
N GLY A 317 26.83 -10.56 -18.45
CA GLY A 317 28.07 -11.01 -17.81
C GLY A 317 28.21 -12.54 -17.83
N ALA A 318 27.13 -13.28 -17.55
CA ALA A 318 27.10 -14.74 -17.66
C ALA A 318 27.36 -15.19 -19.11
N PHE A 319 26.70 -14.56 -20.08
CA PHE A 319 26.88 -14.87 -21.50
C PHE A 319 28.33 -14.66 -21.97
N LEU A 320 28.96 -13.54 -21.58
CA LEU A 320 30.35 -13.25 -21.92
C LEU A 320 31.32 -14.25 -21.29
N LEU A 321 31.14 -14.60 -20.01
CA LEU A 321 31.97 -15.62 -19.35
C LEU A 321 31.81 -17.00 -20.00
N PHE A 322 30.58 -17.36 -20.39
CA PHE A 322 30.33 -18.62 -21.08
C PHE A 322 31.00 -18.65 -22.47
N CYS A 323 30.95 -17.55 -23.21
CA CYS A 323 31.65 -17.44 -24.49
C CYS A 323 33.17 -17.53 -24.31
N PHE A 324 33.72 -16.86 -23.30
CA PHE A 324 35.14 -16.95 -22.98
C PHE A 324 35.54 -18.37 -22.55
N TRP A 325 34.68 -19.07 -21.82
CA TRP A 325 34.85 -20.47 -21.46
C TRP A 325 34.90 -21.41 -22.68
N LEU A 326 34.06 -21.17 -23.70
CA LEU A 326 34.08 -21.92 -24.97
C LEU A 326 35.35 -21.66 -25.79
N MET A 327 35.91 -20.46 -25.70
CA MET A 327 37.14 -20.09 -26.41
C MET A 327 38.39 -20.68 -25.75
N LEU A 328 38.38 -20.86 -24.43
CA LEU A 328 39.52 -21.37 -23.68
C LEU A 328 39.67 -22.89 -23.89
N GLY A 329 40.36 -23.27 -24.95
CA GLY A 329 40.73 -24.65 -25.22
C GLY A 329 41.80 -25.14 -24.23
N GLU A 330 41.63 -26.34 -23.67
CA GLU A 330 42.62 -26.94 -22.76
C GLU A 330 43.93 -27.36 -23.48
N ARG A 331 43.97 -27.30 -24.81
CA ARG A 331 45.09 -27.75 -25.65
C ARG A 331 45.95 -26.55 -26.07
N ASN A 332 47.25 -26.61 -25.81
CA ASN A 332 48.21 -25.66 -26.36
C ASN A 332 48.26 -25.82 -27.90
N ARG A 333 47.51 -25.01 -28.64
CA ARG A 333 47.64 -24.91 -30.10
C ARG A 333 47.74 -23.44 -30.52
N THR A 334 48.49 -23.25 -31.59
CA THR A 334 48.93 -21.96 -32.14
C THR A 334 47.78 -20.95 -32.32
N PRO A 335 48.05 -19.64 -32.09
CA PRO A 335 47.03 -18.59 -31.92
C PRO A 335 46.19 -18.28 -33.18
N ARG A 336 46.50 -18.88 -34.33
CA ARG A 336 45.93 -18.53 -35.63
C ARG A 336 44.46 -18.95 -35.83
N ARG A 337 43.90 -19.79 -34.96
CA ARG A 337 42.49 -20.23 -35.00
C ARG A 337 41.57 -19.60 -33.94
N SER A 338 42.11 -18.80 -33.01
CA SER A 338 41.29 -18.04 -32.03
C SER A 338 40.65 -16.80 -32.65
N LEU A 339 41.33 -16.14 -33.60
CA LEU A 339 40.82 -14.94 -34.29
C LEU A 339 39.52 -15.19 -35.06
N ALA A 340 39.38 -16.34 -35.72
CA ALA A 340 38.15 -16.70 -36.45
C ALA A 340 36.94 -16.90 -35.53
N LYS A 341 37.15 -17.28 -34.27
CA LYS A 341 36.07 -17.44 -33.28
C LYS A 341 35.68 -16.11 -32.64
N ILE A 342 36.62 -15.18 -32.51
CA ILE A 342 36.39 -13.81 -31.99
C ILE A 342 35.53 -13.01 -32.98
N LEU A 343 35.79 -13.15 -34.27
CA LEU A 343 34.95 -12.56 -35.34
C LEU A 343 33.51 -13.09 -35.34
N LEU A 344 33.30 -14.37 -35.00
CA LEU A 344 31.96 -14.97 -34.90
C LEU A 344 31.20 -14.50 -33.65
N LEU A 345 31.91 -14.17 -32.57
CA LEU A 345 31.32 -13.62 -31.33
C LEU A 345 30.91 -12.15 -31.48
N CYS A 346 31.68 -11.33 -32.20
CA CYS A 346 31.28 -9.95 -32.55
C CYS A 346 30.08 -9.90 -33.50
N GLY A 347 29.91 -10.91 -34.37
CA GLY A 347 28.75 -11.01 -35.27
C GLY A 347 27.42 -11.27 -34.55
N LEU A 348 27.41 -12.02 -33.44
CA LEU A 348 26.19 -12.29 -32.68
C LEU A 348 25.77 -11.13 -31.76
N THR A 349 26.71 -10.28 -31.30
CA THR A 349 26.36 -9.08 -30.52
C THR A 349 25.76 -7.95 -31.36
N GLY A 350 25.90 -7.99 -32.69
CA GLY A 350 25.33 -7.01 -33.60
C GLY A 350 23.84 -7.19 -33.93
N LEU A 351 23.23 -8.32 -33.55
CA LEU A 351 21.83 -8.64 -33.87
C LEU A 351 20.84 -8.41 -32.72
N ALA A 352 21.30 -7.91 -31.57
CA ALA A 352 20.44 -7.67 -30.39
C ALA A 352 19.92 -6.23 -30.27
N THR A 353 20.07 -5.40 -31.31
CA THR A 353 19.41 -4.08 -31.42
C THR A 353 18.36 -4.13 -32.51
N GLY A 354 17.24 -4.82 -32.27
CA GLY A 354 16.19 -4.96 -33.28
C GLY A 354 14.94 -5.63 -32.75
N SER A 355 14.22 -4.96 -31.85
CA SER A 355 12.75 -4.96 -31.77
C SER A 355 12.31 -4.16 -30.54
N GLY A 356 12.48 -2.84 -30.59
CA GLY A 356 11.66 -1.91 -29.82
C GLY A 356 10.54 -1.45 -30.73
N ALA A 357 9.35 -2.02 -30.55
CA ALA A 357 8.15 -1.59 -31.25
C ALA A 357 7.91 -0.09 -31.01
N GLN A 358 7.53 0.56 -32.10
CA GLN A 358 7.37 1.99 -32.25
C GLN A 358 6.06 2.44 -31.59
N GLU A 359 6.16 3.11 -30.44
CA GLU A 359 5.06 3.93 -29.90
C GLU A 359 5.32 5.38 -30.30
N LYS A 360 4.47 5.91 -31.18
CA LYS A 360 4.52 7.30 -31.64
C LYS A 360 4.02 8.22 -30.52
N THR A 361 4.89 9.10 -30.05
CA THR A 361 4.52 10.27 -29.24
C THR A 361 4.98 11.54 -29.99
N PRO A 362 4.19 12.64 -30.03
CA PRO A 362 4.51 13.83 -30.83
C PRO A 362 5.71 14.61 -30.25
N PRO A 363 6.33 15.52 -31.03
CA PRO A 363 7.64 16.08 -30.69
C PRO A 363 7.56 17.09 -29.53
N PRO A 364 8.61 17.15 -28.67
CA PRO A 364 8.76 18.24 -27.71
C PRO A 364 9.31 19.47 -28.43
N GLN A 365 8.59 20.60 -28.33
CA GLN A 365 9.10 21.90 -28.73
C GLN A 365 10.05 22.43 -27.65
N THR A 366 11.29 22.66 -28.10
CA THR A 366 12.22 23.74 -27.74
C THR A 366 12.03 24.48 -26.41
N GLY A 367 12.99 24.30 -25.52
CA GLY A 367 13.29 25.19 -24.40
C GLY A 367 14.78 25.06 -24.05
N SER A 368 15.55 26.04 -24.51
CA SER A 368 17.01 26.18 -24.50
C SER A 368 17.73 25.77 -23.20
N SER A 369 18.72 24.89 -23.34
CA SER A 369 19.90 24.83 -22.46
C SER A 369 20.85 25.98 -22.78
N SER A 370 21.30 26.72 -21.77
CA SER A 370 22.56 27.45 -21.82
C SER A 370 23.27 27.38 -20.47
N PRO A 371 24.62 27.45 -20.49
CA PRO A 371 25.47 26.68 -19.60
C PRO A 371 25.85 27.45 -18.32
N VAL A 372 26.22 26.67 -17.30
CA VAL A 372 26.82 27.15 -16.05
C VAL A 372 28.18 27.80 -16.33
N PRO A 373 28.45 29.02 -15.82
CA PRO A 373 29.81 29.48 -15.58
C PRO A 373 30.15 29.41 -14.08
N GLU A 374 31.32 28.84 -13.78
CA GLU A 374 32.00 28.98 -12.48
C GLU A 374 32.57 30.41 -12.29
N THR A 375 32.79 30.76 -11.01
CA THR A 375 33.54 31.89 -10.39
C THR A 375 32.67 33.07 -9.92
N LYS A 376 32.87 33.67 -8.74
CA LYS A 376 34.08 33.89 -7.90
C LYS A 376 33.64 34.31 -6.48
N LYS A 377 34.51 34.13 -5.47
CA LYS A 377 34.41 34.77 -4.15
C LYS A 377 34.45 36.29 -4.31
N GLU A 378 33.46 37.02 -3.78
CA GLU A 378 33.60 38.43 -3.42
C GLU A 378 32.59 38.81 -2.32
N SER A 379 32.98 39.80 -1.54
CA SER A 379 32.52 40.24 -0.22
C SER A 379 31.04 40.63 -0.07
N ALA A 380 30.51 40.43 1.14
CA ALA A 380 29.22 40.90 1.65
C ALA A 380 28.98 42.41 1.40
N PRO A 381 27.71 42.84 1.24
CA PRO A 381 26.86 43.14 2.41
C PRO A 381 25.42 42.60 2.29
N ASP A 382 24.85 42.19 3.43
CA ASP A 382 23.43 41.84 3.70
C ASP A 382 22.66 41.14 2.56
N GLN A 383 22.99 39.86 2.31
CA GLN A 383 22.22 39.00 1.41
C GLN A 383 21.05 38.34 2.15
N GLN A 384 19.83 38.74 1.80
CA GLN A 384 18.65 37.91 2.02
C GLN A 384 18.88 36.53 1.39
N LEU A 385 18.91 35.48 2.21
CA LEU A 385 19.08 34.11 1.75
C LEU A 385 18.02 33.77 0.69
N SER A 386 18.43 33.04 -0.35
CA SER A 386 17.47 32.54 -1.34
C SER A 386 16.47 31.56 -0.69
N PRO A 387 15.23 31.43 -1.19
CA PRO A 387 14.23 30.53 -0.57
C PRO A 387 14.70 29.08 -0.47
N VAL A 388 15.51 28.62 -1.43
CA VAL A 388 16.09 27.27 -1.44
C VAL A 388 17.11 27.12 -0.30
N GLU A 389 17.91 28.15 -0.03
CA GLU A 389 18.86 28.15 1.09
C GLU A 389 18.15 28.26 2.44
N LEU A 390 17.06 29.03 2.53
CA LEU A 390 16.20 29.07 3.72
C LEU A 390 15.56 27.70 3.99
N TYR A 391 15.05 27.02 2.98
CA TYR A 391 14.52 25.66 3.12
C TYR A 391 15.59 24.65 3.54
N ASN A 392 16.76 24.68 2.89
CA ASN A 392 17.86 23.76 3.22
C ASN A 392 18.43 24.00 4.61
N SER A 393 18.49 25.26 5.05
CA SER A 393 18.89 25.61 6.42
C SER A 393 17.83 25.21 7.45
N ALA A 394 16.54 25.34 7.13
CA ALA A 394 15.44 24.82 7.96
C ALA A 394 15.53 23.29 8.13
N LEU A 395 15.77 22.57 7.02
CA LEU A 395 15.92 21.12 7.04
C LEU A 395 17.16 20.68 7.85
N LYS A 396 18.26 21.43 7.75
CA LYS A 396 19.47 21.20 8.55
C LYS A 396 19.20 21.45 10.04
N ALA A 397 18.53 22.53 10.39
CA ALA A 397 18.16 22.85 11.77
C ALA A 397 17.25 21.76 12.39
N GLN A 398 16.33 21.22 11.58
CA GLN A 398 15.42 20.14 11.99
C GLN A 398 16.14 18.80 12.18
N THR A 399 17.00 18.40 11.24
CA THR A 399 17.57 17.04 11.19
C THR A 399 18.91 16.91 11.92
N GLN A 400 19.80 17.88 11.76
CA GLN A 400 21.17 17.83 12.31
C GLN A 400 21.26 18.54 13.66
N GLU A 401 20.71 19.76 13.76
CA GLU A 401 20.81 20.56 14.98
C GLU A 401 19.72 20.20 16.01
N LYS A 402 18.70 19.42 15.60
CA LYS A 402 17.53 19.06 16.41
C LYS A 402 16.91 20.25 17.14
N ASN A 403 16.92 21.42 16.51
CA ASN A 403 16.38 22.66 17.07
C ASN A 403 15.05 23.00 16.37
N PRO A 404 13.91 22.60 16.94
CA PRO A 404 12.61 22.73 16.28
C PRO A 404 12.16 24.19 16.15
N GLU A 405 12.51 25.05 17.10
CA GLU A 405 12.11 26.48 17.09
C GLU A 405 12.81 27.24 15.96
N LYS A 406 14.12 26.99 15.80
CA LYS A 406 14.90 27.55 14.70
C LYS A 406 14.42 27.04 13.33
N ALA A 407 14.05 25.76 13.24
CA ALA A 407 13.51 25.19 12.01
C ALA A 407 12.17 25.82 11.59
N VAL A 408 11.27 26.06 12.55
CA VAL A 408 9.99 26.72 12.31
C VAL A 408 10.19 28.13 11.75
N GLN A 409 11.04 28.94 12.38
CA GLN A 409 11.33 30.31 11.91
C GLN A 409 11.89 30.33 10.49
N LEU A 410 12.79 29.39 10.16
CA LEU A 410 13.38 29.31 8.82
C LEU A 410 12.37 28.83 7.76
N TYR A 411 11.45 27.93 8.11
CA TYR A 411 10.35 27.55 7.22
C TYR A 411 9.36 28.70 7.00
N GLU A 412 9.03 29.47 8.03
CA GLU A 412 8.18 30.67 7.89
C GLU A 412 8.83 31.73 6.99
N GLN A 413 10.14 31.95 7.13
CA GLN A 413 10.90 32.84 6.25
C GLN A 413 10.94 32.33 4.80
N ALA A 414 11.09 31.01 4.60
CA ALA A 414 11.04 30.40 3.28
C ALA A 414 9.66 30.52 2.61
N ILE A 415 8.57 30.44 3.39
CA ILE A 415 7.20 30.64 2.92
C ILE A 415 6.94 32.11 2.58
N ALA A 416 7.45 33.04 3.40
CA ALA A 416 7.30 34.48 3.21
C ALA A 416 8.03 35.00 1.96
N ALA A 417 9.06 34.31 1.49
CA ALA A 417 9.77 34.60 0.23
C ALA A 417 8.96 34.17 -1.02
N MET A 418 7.68 34.57 -1.08
CA MET A 418 6.62 34.06 -1.96
C MET A 418 6.87 34.19 -3.47
N HIS A 419 7.83 35.02 -3.90
CA HIS A 419 7.95 35.43 -5.29
C HIS A 419 8.89 34.58 -6.16
N SER A 420 9.72 33.71 -5.58
CA SER A 420 10.86 33.12 -6.31
C SER A 420 10.84 31.59 -6.48
N ALA A 421 10.01 30.82 -5.73
CA ALA A 421 9.93 29.36 -5.91
C ALA A 421 8.64 28.71 -5.34
N PRO A 422 7.62 28.44 -6.16
CA PRO A 422 6.35 27.84 -5.67
C PRO A 422 6.53 26.42 -5.10
N GLU A 423 7.46 25.63 -5.63
CA GLU A 423 7.74 24.27 -5.14
C GLU A 423 8.35 24.27 -3.72
N VAL A 424 9.24 25.24 -3.45
CA VAL A 424 9.88 25.40 -2.14
C VAL A 424 8.85 25.84 -1.10
N ARG A 425 7.91 26.71 -1.47
CA ARG A 425 6.79 27.11 -0.62
C ARG A 425 5.95 25.91 -0.21
N SER A 426 5.51 25.10 -1.18
CA SER A 426 4.68 23.92 -0.91
C SER A 426 5.38 22.93 0.05
N ARG A 427 6.67 22.64 -0.19
CA ARG A 427 7.48 21.77 0.70
C ARG A 427 7.70 22.38 2.09
N SER A 428 7.94 23.68 2.17
CA SER A 428 8.13 24.39 3.44
C SER A 428 6.83 24.37 4.26
N SER A 429 5.68 24.62 3.63
CA SER A 429 4.37 24.55 4.27
C SER A 429 4.02 23.14 4.75
N GLN A 430 4.32 22.11 3.96
CA GLN A 430 4.14 20.72 4.39
C GLN A 430 4.98 20.36 5.61
N ASN A 431 6.27 20.71 5.61
CA ASN A 431 7.18 20.44 6.72
C ASN A 431 6.78 21.22 7.98
N LEU A 432 6.38 22.49 7.83
CA LEU A 432 5.87 23.30 8.92
C LEU A 432 4.59 22.70 9.52
N GLY A 433 3.68 22.19 8.68
CA GLY A 433 2.48 21.51 9.13
C GLY A 433 2.76 20.26 9.97
N VAL A 434 3.73 19.44 9.56
CA VAL A 434 4.18 18.27 10.34
C VAL A 434 4.74 18.69 11.71
N MET A 435 5.55 19.75 11.75
CA MET A 435 6.11 20.27 13.00
C MET A 435 5.02 20.79 13.95
N ASN A 436 4.01 21.46 13.41
CA ASN A 436 2.88 21.95 14.20
C ASN A 436 2.02 20.80 14.76
N HIS A 437 1.80 19.74 13.97
CA HIS A 437 1.16 18.52 14.47
C HIS A 437 1.95 17.83 15.58
N GLN A 438 3.28 17.76 15.46
CA GLN A 438 4.14 17.20 16.52
C GLN A 438 4.02 18.02 17.81
N LYS A 439 4.03 19.35 17.71
CA LYS A 439 3.85 20.25 18.87
C LYS A 439 2.48 20.05 19.51
N ALA A 440 1.41 19.95 18.73
CA ALA A 440 0.06 19.70 19.22
C ALA A 440 -0.04 18.36 19.98
N ARG A 441 0.62 17.30 19.48
CA ARG A 441 0.67 16.00 20.17
C ARG A 441 1.38 16.08 21.51
N VAL A 442 2.49 16.81 21.59
CA VAL A 442 3.22 17.00 22.86
C VAL A 442 2.34 17.74 23.87
N LEU A 443 1.64 18.80 23.44
CA LEU A 443 0.72 19.55 24.30
C LEU A 443 -0.44 18.68 24.80
N LEU A 444 -1.03 17.85 23.92
CA LEU A 444 -2.09 16.90 24.32
C LEU A 444 -1.58 15.85 25.30
N GLN A 445 -0.34 15.37 25.12
CA GLN A 445 0.26 14.40 26.04
C GLN A 445 0.53 15.03 27.41
N GLN A 446 0.98 16.28 27.45
CA GLN A 446 1.13 17.04 28.70
C GLN A 446 -0.22 17.29 29.37
N ALA A 447 -1.26 17.62 28.60
CA ALA A 447 -2.62 17.77 29.11
C ALA A 447 -3.14 16.48 29.74
N LEU A 448 -2.88 15.33 29.11
CA LEU A 448 -3.29 14.04 29.63
C LEU A 448 -2.58 13.71 30.96
N GLN A 449 -1.30 14.08 31.10
CA GLN A 449 -0.54 13.94 32.34
C GLN A 449 -1.04 14.88 33.44
N THR A 450 -1.40 16.13 33.13
CA THR A 450 -1.94 17.09 34.10
C THR A 450 -3.36 16.73 34.55
N VAL A 451 -4.20 16.17 33.66
CA VAL A 451 -5.49 15.55 34.02
C VAL A 451 -5.30 14.37 34.96
N GLN A 452 -4.33 13.49 34.70
CA GLN A 452 -4.00 12.36 35.58
C GLN A 452 -3.50 12.83 36.96
N ALA A 453 -2.86 14.00 37.03
CA ALA A 453 -2.43 14.65 38.26
C ALA A 453 -3.53 15.49 38.96
N GLN A 454 -4.79 15.41 38.50
CA GLN A 454 -5.95 16.18 38.99
C GLN A 454 -5.82 17.70 38.90
N GLN A 455 -4.93 18.22 38.04
CA GLN A 455 -4.78 19.65 37.78
C GLN A 455 -5.56 20.04 36.52
N LEU A 456 -6.81 20.48 36.69
CA LEU A 456 -7.75 20.75 35.59
C LEU A 456 -7.45 22.04 34.82
N ASP A 457 -7.04 23.12 35.50
CA ASP A 457 -6.79 24.41 34.82
C ASP A 457 -5.57 24.37 33.87
N PRO A 458 -4.42 23.77 34.24
CA PRO A 458 -3.29 23.61 33.33
C PRO A 458 -3.61 22.67 32.15
N ALA A 459 -4.42 21.64 32.38
CA ALA A 459 -4.87 20.73 31.33
C ALA A 459 -5.75 21.45 30.28
N LEU A 460 -6.66 22.32 30.73
CA LEU A 460 -7.47 23.16 29.85
C LEU A 460 -6.59 24.09 29.00
N GLN A 461 -5.62 24.77 29.60
CA GLN A 461 -4.69 25.62 28.84
C GLN A 461 -3.87 24.84 27.80
N GLN A 462 -3.42 23.63 28.14
CA GLN A 462 -2.65 22.78 27.21
C GLN A 462 -3.51 22.24 26.07
N THR A 463 -4.77 21.88 26.34
CA THR A 463 -5.72 21.46 25.29
C THR A 463 -6.11 22.61 24.37
N GLU A 464 -6.36 23.80 24.89
CA GLU A 464 -6.59 25.01 24.07
C GLU A 464 -5.37 25.36 23.20
N GLY A 465 -4.17 25.25 23.77
CA GLY A 465 -2.92 25.43 23.02
C GLY A 465 -2.77 24.42 21.88
N ALA A 466 -3.14 23.16 22.10
CA ALA A 466 -3.13 22.13 21.05
C ALA A 466 -4.15 22.42 19.95
N LEU A 467 -5.37 22.83 20.31
CA LEU A 467 -6.41 23.19 19.35
C LEU A 467 -5.99 24.39 18.47
N LYS A 468 -5.39 25.42 19.07
CA LYS A 468 -4.87 26.58 18.32
C LYS A 468 -3.79 26.17 17.32
N GLN A 469 -2.90 25.24 17.71
CA GLN A 469 -1.86 24.74 16.83
C GLN A 469 -2.44 23.91 15.67
N LEU A 470 -3.46 23.09 15.92
CA LEU A 470 -4.15 22.32 14.88
C LEU A 470 -4.89 23.22 13.89
N ALA A 471 -5.56 24.27 14.37
CA ALA A 471 -6.23 25.25 13.50
C ALA A 471 -5.23 25.98 12.58
N SER A 472 -4.10 26.42 13.12
CA SER A 472 -3.01 27.02 12.33
C SER A 472 -2.44 26.03 11.30
N THR A 473 -2.35 24.75 11.65
CA THR A 473 -1.88 23.70 10.74
C THR A 473 -2.84 23.50 9.56
N GLU A 474 -4.14 23.54 9.81
CA GLU A 474 -5.17 23.43 8.78
C GLU A 474 -5.08 24.57 7.76
N GLU A 475 -4.86 25.81 8.22
CA GLU A 475 -4.64 26.95 7.33
C GLU A 475 -3.37 26.79 6.49
N ILE A 476 -2.27 26.34 7.09
CA ILE A 476 -1.00 26.10 6.38
C ILE A 476 -1.17 25.04 5.28
N TYR A 477 -1.93 23.97 5.54
CA TYR A 477 -2.21 22.96 4.51
C TYR A 477 -3.12 23.48 3.40
N LYS A 478 -4.14 24.29 3.73
CA LYS A 478 -4.99 24.93 2.72
C LYS A 478 -4.19 25.86 1.81
N ASP A 479 -3.25 26.63 2.38
CA ASP A 479 -2.38 27.51 1.60
C ASP A 479 -1.29 26.77 0.82
N ALA A 480 -0.90 25.55 1.23
CA ALA A 480 0.02 24.71 0.45
C ALA A 480 -0.63 24.08 -0.80
N LEU A 481 -1.97 24.03 -0.83
CA LEU A 481 -2.77 23.48 -1.93
C LEU A 481 -3.21 24.56 -2.94
N ARG A 482 -3.04 25.85 -2.60
CA ARG A 482 -3.25 26.99 -3.49
C ARG A 482 -1.97 27.30 -4.27
#